data_AF-B8BPY4-F1
#
_entry.id   AF-B8BPY4-F1
#
_cell.length_a   1.000
_cell.length_b   1.000
_cell.length_c   1.000
_cell.angle_alpha   90.00
_cell.angle_beta   90.00
_cell.angle_gamma   90.00
#
_symmetry.space_group_name_H-M   'P 1'
#
loop_
_entity.id
_entity.type
_entity.pdbx_description
1 polymer ?
#
loop_
_entity_poly.entity_id
_entity_poly.type
_entity_poly.pdbx_seq_one_letter_code
_entity_poly.pdbx_strand_id
1 'polypeptide(L)'
;MYKFTLYLVSILHTSSALSVLPESALNTIDRGGIAIVPNFISPSEVSRLRSDASNLYNDGNFIVDALAGYGNKAGARDKAKFDTSKDRAVFPAYIPSKHMDGPFVSPTLGDADGRQSLTRLISALRSDLAKELDRPGIDTPFGGDNHEISYTRFGAGALLARHVDEHHEEVKGRAGWSRPTRRSISWLIYLNDEDWDANSDGGCLRTYERKLPSAFKVGSRDGDLQIGWLTPTASDPKERPVFLDGRRGGISGKCALYVDSDDGQRKAYLTKEFESDPYLFLTSDFFIQNLLIQDHALGARFHYLEQPKSALTAYFGADSGETFKDVPPLGGTLVAFDSVALPHEVLPTLKRERWAASGWFHEKQQPVPMGGQIII
;
A
#
# COMPACT_ATOMS: atom_id res chain seq x y z
N MET A 1 54.17 -19.78 34.68
CA MET A 1 53.87 -18.41 34.18
C MET A 1 53.51 -18.51 32.71
N TYR A 2 52.23 -18.68 32.38
CA TYR A 2 51.76 -18.68 31.00
C TYR A 2 51.38 -17.24 30.61
N LYS A 3 52.05 -16.68 29.59
CA LYS A 3 51.71 -15.38 29.00
C LYS A 3 50.52 -15.59 28.06
N PHE A 4 49.37 -14.99 28.40
CA PHE A 4 48.26 -14.81 27.48
C PHE A 4 48.52 -13.56 26.63
N THR A 5 48.68 -13.75 25.32
CA THR A 5 48.67 -12.66 24.34
C THR A 5 47.22 -12.39 23.95
N LEU A 6 46.66 -11.26 24.39
CA LEU A 6 45.37 -10.78 23.90
C LEU A 6 45.55 -10.27 22.45
N TYR A 7 44.83 -10.88 21.51
CA TYR A 7 44.59 -10.27 20.21
C TYR A 7 43.50 -9.22 20.37
N LEU A 8 43.84 -7.94 20.14
CA LEU A 8 42.85 -6.89 19.96
C LEU A 8 42.07 -7.19 18.66
N VAL A 9 40.81 -7.61 18.79
CA VAL A 9 39.87 -7.59 17.68
C VAL A 9 39.45 -6.14 17.50
N SER A 10 39.91 -5.52 16.42
CA SER A 10 39.45 -4.21 15.96
C SER A 10 37.96 -4.32 15.66
N ILE A 11 37.11 -3.86 16.57
CA ILE A 11 35.69 -3.63 16.28
C ILE A 11 35.66 -2.44 15.32
N LEU A 12 35.62 -2.74 14.02
CA LEU A 12 35.19 -1.78 13.01
C LEU A 12 33.77 -1.37 13.39
N HIS A 13 33.64 -0.18 14.00
CA HIS A 13 32.38 0.53 14.02
C HIS A 13 32.03 0.79 12.56
N THR A 14 31.11 0.00 12.03
CA THR A 14 30.44 0.29 10.79
C THR A 14 29.81 1.66 10.94
N SER A 15 30.28 2.61 10.11
CA SER A 15 29.59 3.88 9.92
C SER A 15 28.13 3.56 9.68
N SER A 16 27.24 4.03 10.56
CA SER A 16 25.81 4.07 10.29
C SER A 16 25.66 4.68 8.90
N ALA A 17 25.19 3.92 7.92
CA ALA A 17 24.79 4.49 6.66
C ALA A 17 23.76 5.59 6.98
N LEU A 18 23.95 6.79 6.42
CA LEU A 18 22.93 7.83 6.52
C LEU A 18 21.61 7.25 6.00
N SER A 19 20.53 7.42 6.76
CA SER A 19 19.18 7.04 6.35
C SER A 19 18.86 7.67 4.99
N VAL A 20 18.26 6.90 4.08
CA VAL A 20 17.80 7.42 2.78
C VAL A 20 16.50 8.20 2.91
N LEU A 21 15.77 8.04 4.03
CA LEU A 21 14.58 8.82 4.34
C LEU A 21 14.86 9.87 5.42
N PRO A 22 14.27 11.08 5.30
CA PRO A 22 14.21 12.01 6.41
C PRO A 22 13.25 11.51 7.50
N GLU A 23 13.52 11.85 8.76
CA GLU A 23 12.67 11.46 9.91
C GLU A 23 11.21 11.91 9.75
N SER A 24 11.00 13.08 9.13
CA SER A 24 9.65 13.61 8.84
C SER A 24 8.84 12.71 7.89
N ALA A 25 9.50 11.99 6.97
CA ALA A 25 8.82 11.06 6.07
C ALA A 25 8.26 9.85 6.85
N LEU A 26 9.05 9.31 7.77
CA LEU A 26 8.65 8.17 8.60
C LEU A 26 7.45 8.51 9.48
N ASN A 27 7.50 9.65 10.18
CA ASN A 27 6.37 10.12 10.97
C ASN A 27 5.13 10.38 10.08
N THR A 28 5.31 10.89 8.86
CA THR A 28 4.17 11.07 7.94
C THR A 28 3.48 9.74 7.62
N ILE A 29 4.26 8.70 7.31
CA ILE A 29 3.74 7.35 7.00
C ILE A 29 3.04 6.73 8.22
N ASP A 30 3.70 6.74 9.38
CA ASP A 30 3.17 6.15 10.64
C ASP A 30 1.84 6.78 11.08
N ARG A 31 1.57 8.00 10.63
CA ARG A 31 0.37 8.79 10.94
C ARG A 31 -0.71 8.72 9.85
N GLY A 32 -0.50 7.90 8.82
CA GLY A 32 -1.45 7.67 7.72
C GLY A 32 -1.42 8.70 6.60
N GLY A 33 -0.33 9.46 6.47
CA GLY A 33 -0.10 10.38 5.36
C GLY A 33 0.83 9.80 4.29
N ILE A 34 0.98 10.55 3.20
CA ILE A 34 1.96 10.26 2.14
C ILE A 34 3.26 11.00 2.36
N ALA A 35 4.36 10.25 2.52
CA ALA A 35 5.70 10.81 2.45
C ALA A 35 6.04 11.14 0.99
N ILE A 36 6.55 12.35 0.75
CA ILE A 36 6.97 12.83 -0.57
C ILE A 36 8.40 13.32 -0.44
N VAL A 37 9.33 12.66 -1.13
CA VAL A 37 10.76 12.98 -1.12
C VAL A 37 11.16 13.38 -2.55
N PRO A 38 11.17 14.68 -2.87
CA PRO A 38 11.60 15.16 -4.18
C PRO A 38 13.11 14.94 -4.33
N ASN A 39 13.57 14.77 -5.58
CA ASN A 39 14.98 14.53 -5.91
C ASN A 39 15.58 13.32 -5.16
N PHE A 40 14.77 12.28 -4.92
CA PHE A 40 15.22 11.04 -4.27
C PHE A 40 16.22 10.27 -5.14
N ILE A 41 16.05 10.33 -6.46
CA ILE A 41 17.07 9.94 -7.44
C ILE A 41 17.41 11.12 -8.34
N SER A 42 18.62 11.13 -8.87
CA SER A 42 19.11 12.21 -9.72
C SER A 42 18.42 12.24 -11.10
N PRO A 43 18.40 13.40 -11.78
CA PRO A 43 17.86 13.50 -13.14
C PRO A 43 18.48 12.54 -14.16
N SER A 44 19.78 12.23 -14.01
CA SER A 44 20.47 11.26 -14.87
C SER A 44 19.99 9.83 -14.62
N GLU A 45 19.72 9.47 -13.36
CA GLU A 45 19.12 8.18 -13.01
C GLU A 45 17.67 8.07 -13.49
N VAL A 46 16.89 9.16 -13.37
CA VAL A 46 15.54 9.25 -13.95
C VAL A 46 15.60 8.96 -15.44
N SER A 47 16.43 9.69 -16.19
CA SER A 47 16.58 9.52 -17.64
C SER A 47 17.02 8.11 -18.03
N ARG A 48 17.96 7.52 -17.29
CA ARG A 48 18.44 6.15 -17.49
C ARG A 48 17.32 5.12 -17.33
N LEU A 49 16.64 5.12 -16.18
CA LEU A 49 15.56 4.17 -15.88
C LEU A 49 14.34 4.40 -16.77
N ARG A 50 14.04 5.66 -17.11
CA ARG A 50 12.97 6.04 -18.03
C ARG A 50 13.22 5.48 -19.43
N SER A 51 14.44 5.64 -19.95
CA SER A 51 14.85 5.13 -21.26
C SER A 51 14.78 3.61 -21.32
N ASP A 52 15.25 2.92 -20.26
CA ASP A 52 15.13 1.47 -20.13
C ASP A 52 13.66 1.03 -20.19
N ALA A 53 12.81 1.61 -19.34
CA ALA A 53 11.40 1.29 -19.28
C ALA A 53 10.66 1.56 -20.61
N SER A 54 10.92 2.69 -21.28
CA SER A 54 10.30 2.99 -22.58
C SER A 54 10.75 2.03 -23.67
N ASN A 55 12.04 1.69 -23.73
CA ASN A 55 12.56 0.79 -24.75
C ASN A 55 11.99 -0.62 -24.57
N LEU A 56 11.99 -1.13 -23.34
CA LEU A 56 11.40 -2.42 -23.01
C LEU A 56 9.91 -2.51 -23.33
N TYR A 57 9.17 -1.42 -23.14
CA TYR A 57 7.77 -1.32 -23.53
C TYR A 57 7.60 -1.33 -25.05
N ASN A 58 8.37 -0.53 -25.78
CA ASN A 58 8.35 -0.48 -27.25
C ASN A 58 8.73 -1.82 -27.88
N ASP A 59 9.61 -2.58 -27.22
CA ASP A 59 10.02 -3.93 -27.60
C ASP A 59 8.97 -5.00 -27.23
N GLY A 60 7.86 -4.63 -26.60
CA GLY A 60 6.74 -5.52 -26.29
C GLY A 60 6.95 -6.41 -25.06
N ASN A 61 7.88 -6.06 -24.16
CA ASN A 61 8.17 -6.89 -22.98
C ASN A 61 7.26 -6.62 -21.77
N PHE A 62 6.40 -5.60 -21.85
CA PHE A 62 5.45 -5.27 -20.78
C PHE A 62 4.21 -6.18 -20.83
N ILE A 63 3.66 -6.45 -19.65
CA ILE A 63 2.39 -7.15 -19.47
C ILE A 63 1.30 -6.07 -19.37
N VAL A 64 0.30 -6.12 -20.24
CA VAL A 64 -0.84 -5.21 -20.18
C VAL A 64 -1.72 -5.58 -18.98
N ASP A 65 -2.01 -4.59 -18.15
CA ASP A 65 -2.74 -4.73 -16.90
C ASP A 65 -4.07 -3.98 -16.99
N ALA A 66 -5.14 -4.71 -17.38
CA ALA A 66 -6.47 -4.16 -17.69
C ALA A 66 -7.22 -3.53 -16.49
N LEU A 67 -6.55 -3.32 -15.35
CA LEU A 67 -7.10 -2.67 -14.16
C LEU A 67 -7.50 -1.21 -14.40
N ALA A 68 -7.02 -0.54 -15.47
CA ALA A 68 -7.49 0.80 -15.84
C ALA A 68 -8.95 0.81 -16.37
N GLY A 69 -9.54 -0.37 -16.62
CA GLY A 69 -10.88 -0.54 -17.19
C GLY A 69 -12.05 -0.64 -16.20
N TYR A 70 -11.84 -0.49 -14.89
CA TYR A 70 -12.94 -0.59 -13.89
C TYR A 70 -14.04 0.50 -14.03
N GLY A 71 -13.92 1.42 -14.99
CA GLY A 71 -14.98 2.36 -15.39
C GLY A 71 -16.00 1.81 -16.42
N ASN A 72 -15.77 0.65 -17.05
CA ASN A 72 -16.76 0.09 -17.98
C ASN A 72 -17.80 -0.76 -17.23
N LYS A 73 -18.97 -0.14 -17.05
CA LYS A 73 -20.21 -0.66 -16.46
C LYS A 73 -20.36 -2.19 -16.57
N ALA A 74 -20.71 -2.80 -15.45
CA ALA A 74 -21.34 -4.12 -15.41
C ALA A 74 -22.44 -4.19 -16.48
N GLY A 75 -22.24 -5.03 -17.51
CA GLY A 75 -23.20 -5.21 -18.62
C GLY A 75 -22.70 -4.84 -20.02
N ALA A 76 -21.47 -4.33 -20.19
CA ALA A 76 -20.91 -4.14 -21.54
C ALA A 76 -20.69 -5.50 -22.24
N ARG A 77 -21.62 -5.87 -23.14
CA ARG A 77 -21.57 -7.13 -23.92
C ARG A 77 -20.46 -7.17 -24.97
N ASP A 78 -19.73 -6.07 -25.17
CA ASP A 78 -18.63 -6.00 -26.11
C ASP A 78 -17.29 -5.80 -25.38
N LYS A 79 -16.60 -6.92 -25.11
CA LYS A 79 -15.17 -6.93 -24.77
C LYS A 79 -14.26 -6.50 -25.95
N ALA A 80 -14.83 -6.08 -27.08
CA ALA A 80 -14.16 -5.87 -28.36
C ALA A 80 -13.70 -4.41 -28.62
N LYS A 81 -13.74 -3.51 -27.63
CA LYS A 81 -13.19 -2.14 -27.74
C LYS A 81 -12.14 -1.83 -26.68
N PHE A 82 -11.36 -2.83 -26.27
CA PHE A 82 -10.22 -2.61 -25.38
C PHE A 82 -9.05 -2.04 -26.18
N ASP A 83 -8.79 -0.75 -26.01
CA ASP A 83 -7.68 -0.06 -26.66
C ASP A 83 -6.42 -0.22 -25.80
N THR A 84 -5.60 -1.21 -26.13
CA THR A 84 -4.35 -1.53 -25.41
C THR A 84 -3.36 -0.37 -25.38
N SER A 85 -3.48 0.61 -26.29
CA SER A 85 -2.62 1.80 -26.31
C SER A 85 -2.90 2.78 -25.16
N LYS A 86 -4.11 2.72 -24.59
CA LYS A 86 -4.63 3.59 -23.52
C LYS A 86 -4.61 2.96 -22.14
N ASP A 87 -3.97 1.80 -22.02
CA ASP A 87 -4.04 1.00 -20.80
C ASP A 87 -2.81 1.18 -19.89
N ARG A 88 -2.96 0.71 -18.66
CA ARG A 88 -1.85 0.50 -17.74
C ARG A 88 -1.06 -0.73 -18.19
N ALA A 89 0.26 -0.65 -18.15
CA ALA A 89 1.15 -1.77 -18.43
C ALA A 89 2.23 -1.89 -17.36
N VAL A 90 2.66 -3.11 -17.07
CA VAL A 90 3.62 -3.41 -16.01
C VAL A 90 4.77 -4.28 -16.51
N PHE A 91 5.96 -4.04 -15.97
CA PHE A 91 7.16 -4.86 -16.18
C PHE A 91 7.64 -5.35 -14.81
N PRO A 92 7.10 -6.48 -14.32
CA PRO A 92 7.26 -6.89 -12.94
C PRO A 92 8.52 -7.74 -12.71
N ALA A 93 9.01 -7.75 -11.47
CA ALA A 93 10.10 -8.61 -11.00
C ALA A 93 9.64 -10.03 -10.67
N TYR A 94 8.35 -10.23 -10.43
CA TYR A 94 7.76 -11.52 -10.15
C TYR A 94 6.37 -11.63 -10.76
N ILE A 95 5.99 -12.82 -11.22
CA ILE A 95 4.68 -13.12 -11.79
C ILE A 95 3.99 -14.16 -10.90
N PRO A 96 3.14 -13.72 -9.94
CA PRO A 96 2.56 -14.62 -8.93
C PRO A 96 1.77 -15.80 -9.50
N SER A 97 1.06 -15.59 -10.61
CA SER A 97 0.24 -16.63 -11.26
C SER A 97 1.05 -17.75 -11.90
N LYS A 98 2.33 -17.48 -12.21
CA LYS A 98 3.26 -18.44 -12.81
C LYS A 98 4.32 -18.94 -11.83
N HIS A 99 4.31 -18.42 -10.60
CA HIS A 99 5.31 -18.69 -9.58
C HIS A 99 6.76 -18.54 -10.09
N MET A 100 7.02 -17.50 -10.88
CA MET A 100 8.33 -17.30 -11.52
C MET A 100 8.75 -15.83 -11.51
N ASP A 101 10.06 -15.64 -11.65
CA ASP A 101 10.66 -14.34 -11.90
C ASP A 101 10.07 -13.68 -13.15
N GLY A 102 9.80 -12.39 -13.02
CA GLY A 102 9.31 -11.55 -14.10
C GLY A 102 10.45 -10.91 -14.89
N PRO A 103 10.13 -10.22 -16.01
CA PRO A 103 11.15 -9.72 -16.91
C PRO A 103 12.00 -8.58 -16.32
N PHE A 104 11.56 -7.91 -15.24
CA PHE A 104 12.34 -6.88 -14.54
C PHE A 104 13.69 -7.38 -14.02
N VAL A 105 13.76 -8.63 -13.55
CA VAL A 105 15.00 -9.21 -13.03
C VAL A 105 15.85 -9.88 -14.11
N SER A 106 15.44 -9.80 -15.38
CA SER A 106 16.21 -10.39 -16.48
C SER A 106 17.58 -9.72 -16.60
N PRO A 107 18.68 -10.49 -16.64
CA PRO A 107 20.02 -9.95 -16.83
C PRO A 107 20.34 -9.60 -18.29
N THR A 108 19.47 -9.99 -19.24
CA THR A 108 19.72 -9.84 -20.68
C THR A 108 18.81 -8.83 -21.37
N LEU A 109 17.78 -8.33 -20.68
CA LEU A 109 16.84 -7.34 -21.22
C LEU A 109 17.26 -5.93 -20.81
N GLY A 110 17.30 -5.00 -21.76
CA GLY A 110 17.52 -3.57 -21.48
C GLY A 110 18.74 -3.30 -20.59
N ASP A 111 18.60 -2.31 -19.71
CA ASP A 111 19.61 -1.87 -18.76
C ASP A 111 19.47 -2.58 -17.40
N ALA A 112 19.88 -3.85 -17.38
CA ALA A 112 19.86 -4.66 -16.17
C ALA A 112 20.65 -4.05 -15.00
N ASP A 113 21.78 -3.36 -15.28
CA ASP A 113 22.61 -2.71 -14.26
C ASP A 113 21.89 -1.51 -13.61
N GLY A 114 21.11 -0.77 -14.39
CA GLY A 114 20.26 0.31 -13.91
C GLY A 114 19.20 -0.21 -12.95
N ARG A 115 18.49 -1.27 -13.35
CA ARG A 115 17.50 -1.94 -12.50
C ARG A 115 18.12 -2.55 -11.25
N GLN A 116 19.32 -3.13 -11.33
CA GLN A 116 20.02 -3.65 -10.14
C GLN A 116 20.41 -2.53 -9.17
N SER A 117 20.83 -1.37 -9.68
CA SER A 117 21.16 -0.21 -8.87
C SER A 117 19.92 0.35 -8.15
N LEU A 118 18.78 0.42 -8.85
CA LEU A 118 17.48 0.73 -8.26
C LEU A 118 17.11 -0.28 -7.16
N THR A 119 17.23 -1.59 -7.40
CA THR A 119 16.92 -2.62 -6.38
C THR A 119 17.76 -2.47 -5.12
N ARG A 120 19.03 -2.06 -5.22
CA ARG A 120 19.89 -1.78 -4.06
C ARG A 120 19.40 -0.55 -3.28
N LEU A 121 19.03 0.53 -3.97
CA LEU A 121 18.45 1.72 -3.33
C LEU A 121 17.14 1.39 -2.61
N ILE A 122 16.25 0.64 -3.25
CA ILE A 122 14.98 0.20 -2.65
C ILE A 122 15.21 -0.74 -1.46
N SER A 123 16.26 -1.55 -1.48
CA SER A 123 16.65 -2.37 -0.32
C SER A 123 17.12 -1.52 0.87
N ALA A 124 17.79 -0.40 0.62
CA ALA A 124 18.16 0.56 1.66
C ALA A 124 16.92 1.27 2.23
N LEU A 125 16.01 1.72 1.36
CA LEU A 125 14.70 2.27 1.74
C LEU A 125 13.92 1.31 2.66
N ARG A 126 13.84 0.03 2.29
CA ARG A 126 13.23 -1.02 3.11
C ARG A 126 13.86 -1.13 4.50
N SER A 127 15.19 -1.04 4.55
CA SER A 127 15.94 -1.16 5.80
C SER A 127 15.65 0.00 6.75
N ASP A 128 15.48 1.22 6.24
CA ASP A 128 15.13 2.37 7.06
C ASP A 128 13.68 2.34 7.53
N LEU A 129 12.74 1.94 6.66
CA LEU A 129 11.34 1.74 7.03
C LEU A 129 11.18 0.64 8.10
N ALA A 130 11.91 -0.47 7.98
CA ALA A 130 11.83 -1.59 8.91
C ALA A 130 12.28 -1.24 10.34
N LYS A 131 13.31 -0.39 10.47
CA LYS A 131 13.81 0.06 11.79
C LYS A 131 12.77 0.85 12.57
N GLU A 132 11.94 1.61 11.86
CA GLU A 132 11.18 2.72 12.44
C GLU A 132 9.68 2.42 12.53
N LEU A 133 9.13 1.61 11.62
CA LEU A 133 7.68 1.36 11.56
C LEU A 133 7.19 0.25 12.49
N ASP A 134 8.07 -0.51 13.15
CA ASP A 134 7.72 -1.65 14.03
C ASP A 134 6.78 -2.66 13.34
N ARG A 135 7.20 -3.08 12.14
CA ARG A 135 6.41 -3.94 11.24
C ARG A 135 7.18 -5.24 11.00
N PRO A 136 6.81 -6.35 11.69
CA PRO A 136 7.57 -7.59 11.62
C PRO A 136 7.71 -8.14 10.20
N GLY A 137 8.95 -8.31 9.76
CA GLY A 137 9.29 -8.94 8.49
C GLY A 137 9.34 -8.00 7.29
N ILE A 138 9.15 -6.67 7.45
CA ILE A 138 9.45 -5.71 6.38
C ILE A 138 10.89 -5.82 5.91
N ASP A 139 11.84 -6.08 6.82
CA ASP A 139 13.26 -6.25 6.51
C ASP A 139 13.58 -7.55 5.76
N THR A 140 12.61 -8.43 5.54
CA THR A 140 12.81 -9.68 4.81
C THR A 140 13.28 -9.37 3.38
N PRO A 141 14.42 -9.93 2.93
CA PRO A 141 14.89 -9.81 1.56
C PRO A 141 13.83 -10.22 0.54
N PHE A 142 13.92 -9.67 -0.67
CA PHE A 142 12.98 -10.02 -1.73
C PHE A 142 13.14 -11.50 -2.12
N GLY A 143 12.01 -12.18 -2.31
CA GLY A 143 11.87 -13.57 -2.69
C GLY A 143 10.47 -13.81 -3.29
N GLY A 144 10.17 -15.06 -3.66
CA GLY A 144 8.97 -15.38 -4.43
C GLY A 144 7.64 -14.94 -3.80
N ASP A 145 7.56 -14.80 -2.47
CA ASP A 145 6.32 -14.43 -1.79
C ASP A 145 6.25 -12.97 -1.35
N ASN A 146 7.28 -12.15 -1.59
CA ASN A 146 7.34 -10.75 -1.15
C ASN A 146 8.07 -9.81 -2.13
N HIS A 147 8.37 -10.25 -3.35
CA HIS A 147 9.07 -9.47 -4.36
C HIS A 147 8.10 -8.80 -5.33
N GLU A 148 7.80 -7.53 -5.08
CA GLU A 148 6.86 -6.77 -5.91
C GLU A 148 7.46 -5.46 -6.45
N ILE A 149 8.65 -5.49 -7.06
CA ILE A 149 9.17 -4.34 -7.83
C ILE A 149 8.66 -4.43 -9.28
N SER A 150 8.28 -3.30 -9.87
CA SER A 150 7.91 -3.20 -11.28
C SER A 150 8.22 -1.84 -11.88
N TYR A 151 8.41 -1.78 -13.21
CA TYR A 151 8.05 -0.55 -13.93
C TYR A 151 6.57 -0.53 -14.22
N THR A 152 5.95 0.65 -14.10
CA THR A 152 4.57 0.89 -14.45
C THR A 152 4.49 2.00 -15.49
N ARG A 153 3.65 1.77 -16.50
CA ARG A 153 3.28 2.74 -17.54
C ARG A 153 1.78 3.00 -17.46
N PHE A 154 1.40 4.26 -17.56
CA PHE A 154 0.03 4.69 -17.86
C PHE A 154 0.04 5.41 -19.21
N GLY A 155 -0.64 4.84 -20.22
CA GLY A 155 -0.86 5.51 -21.51
C GLY A 155 -1.79 6.71 -21.37
N ALA A 156 -1.95 7.53 -22.42
CA ALA A 156 -2.85 8.69 -22.39
C ALA A 156 -4.31 8.27 -22.14
N GLY A 157 -4.96 8.93 -21.18
CA GLY A 157 -6.32 8.62 -20.72
C GLY A 157 -6.40 7.50 -19.68
N ALA A 158 -5.29 6.81 -19.38
CA ALA A 158 -5.25 5.79 -18.36
C ALA A 158 -5.39 6.41 -16.96
N LEU A 159 -6.10 5.72 -16.09
CA LEU A 159 -6.32 6.09 -14.69
C LEU A 159 -6.33 4.84 -13.83
N LEU A 160 -6.26 5.01 -12.52
CA LEU A 160 -6.52 3.95 -11.55
C LEU A 160 -7.48 4.50 -10.51
N ALA A 161 -8.67 3.89 -10.41
CA ALA A 161 -9.72 4.37 -9.52
C ALA A 161 -9.29 4.30 -8.04
N ARG A 162 -9.99 5.05 -7.18
CA ARG A 162 -9.81 5.01 -5.72
C ARG A 162 -9.80 3.59 -5.17
N HIS A 163 -8.78 3.27 -4.39
CA HIS A 163 -8.57 2.00 -3.69
C HIS A 163 -7.59 2.19 -2.51
N VAL A 164 -7.48 1.18 -1.64
CA VAL A 164 -6.26 0.93 -0.84
C VAL A 164 -5.49 -0.23 -1.46
N ASP A 165 -4.17 -0.28 -1.21
CA ASP A 165 -3.30 -1.31 -1.81
C ASP A 165 -3.34 -2.64 -1.06
N GLU A 166 -3.84 -2.64 0.17
CA GLU A 166 -4.02 -3.82 0.99
C GLU A 166 -5.29 -3.80 1.84
N HIS A 167 -5.89 -4.98 2.01
CA HIS A 167 -7.06 -5.18 2.86
C HIS A 167 -6.82 -6.29 3.89
N HIS A 168 -7.65 -6.30 4.94
CA HIS A 168 -7.66 -7.40 5.91
C HIS A 168 -7.97 -8.75 5.22
N GLU A 169 -7.35 -9.83 5.68
CA GLU A 169 -7.49 -11.16 5.09
C GLU A 169 -8.93 -11.65 5.09
N GLU A 170 -9.62 -11.48 6.23
CA GLU A 170 -11.04 -11.80 6.40
C GLU A 170 -11.96 -11.08 5.40
N VAL A 171 -11.54 -9.98 4.74
CA VAL A 171 -12.36 -9.30 3.72
C VAL A 171 -12.02 -9.72 2.28
N LYS A 172 -11.01 -10.56 2.08
CA LYS A 172 -10.56 -11.04 0.76
C LYS A 172 -11.10 -12.44 0.41
N GLY A 173 -11.96 -13.01 1.24
CA GLY A 173 -12.46 -14.37 1.09
C GLY A 173 -11.31 -15.39 1.04
N ARG A 174 -11.45 -16.43 0.20
CA ARG A 174 -10.45 -17.53 0.10
C ARG A 174 -9.03 -17.08 -0.21
N ALA A 175 -8.87 -15.95 -0.90
CA ALA A 175 -7.55 -15.45 -1.27
C ALA A 175 -6.80 -14.80 -0.09
N GLY A 176 -7.53 -14.33 0.93
CA GLY A 176 -6.95 -13.56 2.04
C GLY A 176 -5.86 -14.30 2.79
N TRP A 177 -6.02 -15.60 3.01
CA TRP A 177 -5.08 -16.46 3.75
C TRP A 177 -4.15 -17.30 2.87
N SER A 178 -4.08 -17.00 1.56
CA SER A 178 -3.36 -17.81 0.58
C SER A 178 -1.85 -17.56 0.53
N ARG A 179 -1.36 -16.49 1.16
CA ARG A 179 0.05 -16.09 1.14
C ARG A 179 0.61 -15.94 2.56
N PRO A 180 1.92 -16.18 2.76
CA PRO A 180 2.56 -16.04 4.06
C PRO A 180 2.92 -14.58 4.42
N THR A 181 2.80 -13.68 3.44
CA THR A 181 3.09 -12.25 3.59
C THR A 181 2.02 -11.43 2.89
N ARG A 182 1.94 -10.16 3.25
CA ARG A 182 0.98 -9.19 2.73
C ARG A 182 1.65 -7.83 2.58
N ARG A 183 1.09 -6.95 1.76
CA ARG A 183 1.62 -5.60 1.52
C ARG A 183 1.50 -4.77 2.79
N SER A 184 2.58 -4.06 3.14
CA SER A 184 2.64 -3.21 4.32
C SER A 184 2.86 -1.76 3.92
N ILE A 185 3.87 -1.51 3.09
CA ILE A 185 4.21 -0.17 2.61
C ILE A 185 4.26 -0.15 1.09
N SER A 186 3.57 0.82 0.51
CA SER A 186 3.58 1.09 -0.92
C SER A 186 4.59 2.18 -1.22
N TRP A 187 5.31 2.05 -2.33
CA TRP A 187 6.25 3.08 -2.77
C TRP A 187 6.25 3.24 -4.30
N LEU A 188 6.51 4.46 -4.75
CA LEU A 188 6.71 4.78 -6.16
C LEU A 188 7.85 5.79 -6.31
N ILE A 189 8.68 5.61 -7.32
CA ILE A 189 9.63 6.63 -7.80
C ILE A 189 9.19 7.02 -9.20
N TYR A 190 8.83 8.28 -9.38
CA TYR A 190 8.40 8.80 -10.67
C TYR A 190 9.57 8.92 -11.63
N LEU A 191 9.34 8.51 -12.88
CA LEU A 191 10.34 8.49 -13.95
C LEU A 191 10.00 9.46 -15.08
N ASN A 192 9.11 10.42 -14.84
CA ASN A 192 8.68 11.38 -15.86
C ASN A 192 9.69 12.50 -16.04
N ASP A 193 9.56 13.22 -17.14
CA ASP A 193 10.41 14.37 -17.44
C ASP A 193 10.23 15.49 -16.40
N GLU A 194 11.27 16.29 -16.17
CA GLU A 194 11.25 17.39 -15.19
C GLU A 194 10.24 18.49 -15.55
N ASP A 195 9.87 18.58 -16.82
CA ASP A 195 8.91 19.56 -17.35
C ASP A 195 7.45 19.10 -17.23
N TRP A 196 7.17 18.00 -16.53
CA TRP A 196 5.80 17.49 -16.35
C TRP A 196 4.92 18.54 -15.65
N ASP A 197 3.84 18.94 -16.32
CA ASP A 197 2.86 19.89 -15.77
C ASP A 197 1.55 19.16 -15.47
N ALA A 198 1.25 18.96 -14.19
CA ALA A 198 0.04 18.30 -13.74
C ALA A 198 -1.26 18.92 -14.29
N ASN A 199 -1.28 20.22 -14.60
CA ASN A 199 -2.48 20.86 -15.14
C ASN A 199 -2.75 20.47 -16.60
N SER A 200 -1.69 20.26 -17.38
CA SER A 200 -1.81 20.00 -18.82
C SER A 200 -1.55 18.54 -19.21
N ASP A 201 -0.80 17.79 -18.40
CA ASP A 201 -0.45 16.38 -18.59
C ASP A 201 -1.25 15.43 -17.68
N GLY A 202 -1.82 15.93 -16.56
CA GLY A 202 -2.60 15.13 -15.61
C GLY A 202 -1.75 14.12 -14.82
N GLY A 203 -2.30 12.95 -14.53
CA GLY A 203 -1.56 11.82 -13.96
C GLY A 203 -1.14 11.94 -12.48
N CYS A 204 -1.70 12.89 -11.73
CA CYS A 204 -1.40 13.00 -10.30
C CYS A 204 -1.81 11.75 -9.54
N LEU A 205 -1.02 11.37 -8.53
CA LEU A 205 -1.49 10.47 -7.49
C LEU A 205 -2.29 11.30 -6.49
N ARG A 206 -3.61 11.10 -6.47
CA ARG A 206 -4.49 11.72 -5.49
C ARG A 206 -4.61 10.80 -4.29
N THR A 207 -4.25 11.28 -3.11
CA THR A 207 -4.46 10.56 -1.85
C THR A 207 -5.61 11.17 -1.08
N TYR A 208 -6.26 10.39 -0.22
CA TYR A 208 -7.33 10.82 0.67
C TYR A 208 -6.85 10.68 2.11
N GLU A 209 -6.16 11.70 2.60
CA GLU A 209 -5.62 11.75 3.95
C GLU A 209 -6.71 12.17 4.94
N ARG A 210 -6.53 11.80 6.21
CA ARG A 210 -7.35 12.37 7.28
C ARG A 210 -7.02 13.85 7.47
N LYS A 211 -8.04 14.67 7.75
CA LYS A 211 -7.85 16.11 8.00
C LYS A 211 -6.93 16.40 9.17
N LEU A 212 -6.94 15.52 10.17
CA LEU A 212 -6.01 15.54 11.28
C LEU A 212 -5.10 14.31 11.18
N PRO A 213 -3.77 14.46 11.22
CA PRO A 213 -2.88 13.33 11.33
C PRO A 213 -3.24 12.46 12.55
N SER A 214 -3.21 11.14 12.36
CA SER A 214 -3.60 10.20 13.42
C SER A 214 -2.72 10.36 14.66
N ALA A 215 -3.32 10.47 15.85
CA ALA A 215 -2.56 10.45 17.10
C ALA A 215 -1.98 9.06 17.43
N PHE A 216 -2.36 8.03 16.66
CA PHE A 216 -1.98 6.64 16.83
C PHE A 216 -1.34 6.06 15.56
N LYS A 217 -0.60 4.96 15.70
CA LYS A 217 -0.09 4.21 14.56
C LYS A 217 -1.24 3.66 13.72
N VAL A 218 -1.12 3.73 12.40
CA VAL A 218 -2.17 3.30 11.45
C VAL A 218 -1.86 1.92 10.87
N GLY A 219 -2.72 1.41 9.98
CA GLY A 219 -2.37 0.34 9.04
C GLY A 219 -2.37 -1.08 9.62
N SER A 220 -1.37 -1.41 10.45
CA SER A 220 -1.18 -2.73 11.05
C SER A 220 -0.93 -2.64 12.56
N ARG A 221 -1.46 -3.60 13.33
CA ARG A 221 -1.34 -3.67 14.80
C ARG A 221 -1.33 -5.12 15.25
N ASP A 222 -0.19 -5.62 15.71
CA ASP A 222 -0.01 -7.03 16.14
C ASP A 222 -0.53 -8.07 15.12
N GLY A 223 -0.38 -7.75 13.83
CA GLY A 223 -0.86 -8.58 12.73
C GLY A 223 -2.33 -8.36 12.34
N ASP A 224 -3.10 -7.62 13.12
CA ASP A 224 -4.43 -7.15 12.69
C ASP A 224 -4.27 -5.95 11.75
N LEU A 225 -5.19 -5.80 10.80
CA LEU A 225 -5.19 -4.64 9.89
C LEU A 225 -6.32 -3.66 10.21
N GLN A 226 -6.03 -2.39 9.94
CA GLN A 226 -7.00 -1.32 10.01
C GLN A 226 -8.08 -1.54 8.96
N ILE A 227 -9.34 -1.31 9.33
CA ILE A 227 -10.48 -1.36 8.41
C ILE A 227 -11.23 -0.03 8.33
N GLY A 228 -10.99 0.89 9.27
CA GLY A 228 -11.71 2.16 9.32
C GLY A 228 -11.15 3.16 10.32
N TRP A 229 -11.96 4.15 10.63
CA TRP A 229 -11.66 5.27 11.52
C TRP A 229 -12.83 5.52 12.47
N LEU A 230 -12.55 5.99 13.69
CA LEU A 230 -13.50 6.72 14.51
C LEU A 230 -13.20 8.21 14.43
N THR A 231 -14.19 8.98 14.01
CA THR A 231 -14.12 10.44 13.97
C THR A 231 -14.03 11.05 15.37
N PRO A 232 -13.36 12.21 15.51
CA PRO A 232 -13.21 12.90 16.78
C PRO A 232 -14.53 13.49 17.28
N THR A 233 -14.64 13.66 18.60
CA THR A 233 -15.76 14.31 19.31
C THR A 233 -15.22 15.29 20.34
N ALA A 234 -16.09 16.07 20.98
CA ALA A 234 -15.67 16.97 22.07
C ALA A 234 -15.03 16.21 23.26
N SER A 235 -15.47 14.98 23.53
CA SER A 235 -14.95 14.14 24.63
C SER A 235 -13.76 13.25 24.23
N ASP A 236 -13.61 12.96 22.94
CA ASP A 236 -12.48 12.21 22.36
C ASP A 236 -12.02 12.94 21.11
N PRO A 237 -11.16 13.97 21.24
CA PRO A 237 -10.80 14.87 20.14
C PRO A 237 -9.81 14.24 19.15
N LYS A 238 -9.49 12.96 19.30
CA LYS A 238 -8.54 12.24 18.47
C LYS A 238 -9.27 11.43 17.41
N GLU A 239 -8.72 11.45 16.21
CA GLU A 239 -9.07 10.51 15.15
C GLU A 239 -8.38 9.18 15.44
N ARG A 240 -9.15 8.09 15.46
CA ARG A 240 -8.62 6.77 15.89
C ARG A 240 -8.72 5.75 14.76
N PRO A 241 -7.62 5.04 14.42
CA PRO A 241 -7.69 3.91 13.52
C PRO A 241 -8.47 2.77 14.20
N VAL A 242 -9.37 2.15 13.44
CA VAL A 242 -10.15 0.99 13.87
C VAL A 242 -9.57 -0.25 13.21
N PHE A 243 -9.17 -1.20 14.05
CA PHE A 243 -8.58 -2.47 13.64
C PHE A 243 -9.59 -3.60 13.75
N LEU A 244 -9.42 -4.61 12.91
CA LEU A 244 -10.17 -5.85 12.95
C LEU A 244 -9.33 -6.94 13.60
N ASP A 245 -9.71 -7.37 14.81
CA ASP A 245 -9.19 -8.63 15.36
C ASP A 245 -9.95 -9.76 14.68
N GLY A 246 -9.34 -10.41 13.69
CA GLY A 246 -9.97 -11.49 12.92
C GLY A 246 -9.97 -12.86 13.62
N ARG A 247 -9.46 -12.93 14.85
CA ARG A 247 -9.14 -14.19 15.54
C ARG A 247 -9.42 -14.17 17.02
N ARG A 248 -10.55 -13.59 17.42
CA ARG A 248 -11.00 -13.59 18.81
C ARG A 248 -11.02 -15.01 19.36
N GLY A 249 -10.28 -15.23 20.45
CA GLY A 249 -10.16 -16.53 21.09
C GLY A 249 -9.33 -17.57 20.29
N GLY A 250 -8.54 -17.14 19.30
CA GLY A 250 -7.68 -18.01 18.49
C GLY A 250 -8.38 -18.71 17.32
N ILE A 251 -9.62 -18.32 16.99
CA ILE A 251 -10.45 -18.95 15.95
C ILE A 251 -10.59 -17.98 14.77
N SER A 252 -10.17 -18.38 13.55
CA SER A 252 -10.39 -17.57 12.33
C SER A 252 -11.87 -17.31 12.11
N GLY A 253 -12.19 -16.13 11.58
CA GLY A 253 -13.56 -15.74 11.29
C GLY A 253 -14.32 -15.23 12.51
N LYS A 254 -13.87 -15.50 13.74
CA LYS A 254 -14.40 -14.84 14.93
C LYS A 254 -13.75 -13.48 15.09
N CYS A 255 -14.49 -12.46 14.72
CA CYS A 255 -14.04 -11.09 14.60
C CYS A 255 -14.48 -10.20 15.75
N ALA A 256 -13.72 -9.15 16.03
CA ALA A 256 -14.19 -7.99 16.78
C ALA A 256 -13.45 -6.71 16.36
N LEU A 257 -14.14 -5.57 16.38
CA LEU A 257 -13.52 -4.28 16.10
C LEU A 257 -12.97 -3.67 17.37
N TYR A 258 -11.82 -3.00 17.26
CA TYR A 258 -11.22 -2.30 18.39
C TYR A 258 -10.45 -1.05 17.94
N VAL A 259 -10.20 -0.17 18.91
CA VAL A 259 -9.18 0.89 18.82
C VAL A 259 -8.15 0.67 19.92
N ASP A 260 -6.97 1.26 19.79
CA ASP A 260 -6.04 1.33 20.91
C ASP A 260 -6.55 2.29 22.01
N SER A 261 -6.27 1.93 23.26
CA SER A 261 -6.41 2.83 24.40
C SER A 261 -5.48 4.03 24.28
N ASP A 262 -5.70 5.07 25.08
CA ASP A 262 -4.89 6.30 25.02
C ASP A 262 -3.38 6.08 25.28
N ASP A 263 -3.04 5.05 26.04
CA ASP A 263 -1.66 4.64 26.32
C ASP A 263 -1.06 3.74 25.20
N GLY A 264 -1.85 3.35 24.20
CA GLY A 264 -1.45 2.44 23.12
C GLY A 264 -1.27 0.98 23.55
N GLN A 265 -1.50 0.64 24.83
CA GLN A 265 -1.12 -0.66 25.38
C GLN A 265 -2.24 -1.71 25.32
N ARG A 266 -3.49 -1.30 25.15
CA ARG A 266 -4.65 -2.20 25.25
C ARG A 266 -5.62 -1.99 24.09
N LYS A 267 -6.22 -3.09 23.64
CA LYS A 267 -7.35 -3.09 22.71
C LYS A 267 -8.64 -2.70 23.45
N ALA A 268 -9.27 -1.60 23.05
CA ALA A 268 -10.60 -1.20 23.47
C ALA A 268 -11.62 -1.64 22.42
N TYR A 269 -12.31 -2.75 22.67
CA TYR A 269 -13.26 -3.33 21.72
C TYR A 269 -14.53 -2.49 21.59
N LEU A 270 -14.89 -2.19 20.34
CA LEU A 270 -16.09 -1.44 19.95
C LEU A 270 -17.30 -2.36 19.75
N THR A 271 -17.05 -3.64 19.46
CA THR A 271 -18.08 -4.65 19.18
C THR A 271 -17.93 -5.84 20.11
N LYS A 272 -19.02 -6.61 20.25
CA LYS A 272 -18.92 -8.01 20.69
C LYS A 272 -18.29 -8.85 19.58
N GLU A 273 -17.99 -10.11 19.88
CA GLU A 273 -17.55 -11.08 18.88
C GLU A 273 -18.66 -11.29 17.82
N PHE A 274 -18.27 -11.34 16.55
CA PHE A 274 -19.14 -11.62 15.40
C PHE A 274 -18.42 -12.50 14.37
N GLU A 275 -19.14 -13.21 13.53
CA GLU A 275 -18.54 -14.02 12.45
C GLU A 275 -18.16 -13.11 11.26
N SER A 276 -17.05 -13.38 10.55
CA SER A 276 -16.64 -12.57 9.40
C SER A 276 -17.64 -12.68 8.25
N ASP A 277 -18.18 -13.88 8.01
CA ASP A 277 -19.26 -14.13 7.06
C ASP A 277 -20.65 -14.13 7.76
N PRO A 278 -21.69 -13.51 7.16
CA PRO A 278 -21.66 -12.70 5.93
C PRO A 278 -21.33 -11.22 6.21
N TYR A 279 -21.04 -10.89 7.46
CA TYR A 279 -21.05 -9.51 7.96
C TYR A 279 -20.06 -8.63 7.20
N LEU A 280 -18.77 -8.96 7.19
CA LEU A 280 -17.74 -8.12 6.56
C LEU A 280 -17.84 -8.02 5.03
N PHE A 281 -18.51 -8.99 4.38
CA PHE A 281 -18.68 -9.02 2.92
C PHE A 281 -19.90 -8.22 2.43
N LEU A 282 -20.86 -7.95 3.31
CA LEU A 282 -22.09 -7.21 3.00
C LEU A 282 -22.13 -5.82 3.65
N THR A 283 -21.18 -5.50 4.53
CA THR A 283 -21.22 -4.30 5.38
C THR A 283 -20.85 -3.02 4.64
N SER A 284 -21.80 -2.09 4.55
CA SER A 284 -21.51 -0.66 4.42
C SER A 284 -21.24 -0.04 5.79
N ASP A 285 -20.78 1.23 5.84
CA ASP A 285 -20.72 2.04 7.06
C ASP A 285 -21.99 1.84 7.89
N PHE A 286 -23.16 1.97 7.27
CA PHE A 286 -24.47 1.81 7.91
C PHE A 286 -24.59 0.52 8.73
N PHE A 287 -24.11 -0.61 8.21
CA PHE A 287 -24.21 -1.88 8.92
C PHE A 287 -23.34 -1.88 10.18
N ILE A 288 -22.09 -1.44 10.09
CA ILE A 288 -21.20 -1.41 11.25
C ILE A 288 -21.72 -0.41 12.29
N GLN A 289 -22.07 0.79 11.84
CA GLN A 289 -22.53 1.89 12.68
C GLN A 289 -23.80 1.55 13.47
N ASN A 290 -24.72 0.75 12.88
CA ASN A 290 -26.05 0.53 13.46
C ASN A 290 -26.29 -0.89 13.98
N LEU A 291 -25.50 -1.89 13.55
CA LEU A 291 -25.76 -3.30 13.87
C LEU A 291 -24.60 -3.98 14.63
N LEU A 292 -23.35 -3.67 14.30
CA LEU A 292 -22.20 -4.29 14.99
C LEU A 292 -21.77 -3.50 16.23
N ILE A 293 -21.67 -2.17 16.11
CA ILE A 293 -21.38 -1.30 17.25
C ILE A 293 -22.70 -1.03 17.98
N GLN A 294 -22.84 -1.59 19.19
CA GLN A 294 -24.11 -1.53 19.95
C GLN A 294 -24.40 -0.13 20.50
N ASP A 295 -23.36 0.66 20.74
CA ASP A 295 -23.49 2.06 21.12
C ASP A 295 -23.68 2.91 19.87
N HIS A 296 -24.88 3.45 19.67
CA HIS A 296 -25.20 4.26 18.49
C HIS A 296 -24.37 5.55 18.38
N ALA A 297 -24.00 6.18 19.49
CA ALA A 297 -23.18 7.39 19.47
C ALA A 297 -21.74 7.08 19.06
N LEU A 298 -21.22 5.93 19.49
CA LEU A 298 -19.94 5.41 19.05
C LEU A 298 -20.00 4.93 17.59
N GLY A 299 -21.07 4.23 17.24
CA GLY A 299 -21.34 3.70 15.91
C GLY A 299 -21.34 4.81 14.88
N ALA A 300 -22.08 5.90 15.11
CA ALA A 300 -22.14 7.06 14.21
C ALA A 300 -20.78 7.74 13.90
N ARG A 301 -19.73 7.43 14.68
CA ARG A 301 -18.37 7.93 14.44
C ARG A 301 -17.55 7.05 13.49
N PHE A 302 -17.97 5.81 13.25
CA PHE A 302 -17.22 4.85 12.45
C PHE A 302 -17.33 5.15 10.95
N HIS A 303 -16.20 5.10 10.24
CA HIS A 303 -16.13 5.19 8.78
C HIS A 303 -15.12 4.19 8.23
N TYR A 304 -15.50 3.46 7.18
CA TYR A 304 -14.58 2.57 6.46
C TYR A 304 -13.47 3.34 5.73
N LEU A 305 -12.27 2.74 5.66
CA LEU A 305 -11.15 3.24 4.85
C LEU A 305 -11.50 3.29 3.36
N GLU A 306 -12.08 2.20 2.86
CA GLU A 306 -12.60 2.08 1.51
C GLU A 306 -14.04 1.60 1.62
N GLN A 307 -15.00 2.46 1.30
CA GLN A 307 -16.40 2.05 1.31
C GLN A 307 -16.62 0.96 0.25
N PRO A 308 -17.25 -0.17 0.60
CA PRO A 308 -17.56 -1.21 -0.38
C PRO A 308 -18.41 -0.63 -1.51
N LYS A 309 -18.06 -0.97 -2.75
CA LYS A 309 -18.70 -0.45 -3.95
C LYS A 309 -20.13 -1.00 -4.06
N SER A 310 -21.12 -0.22 -3.64
CA SER A 310 -22.54 -0.55 -3.74
C SER A 310 -23.33 0.68 -4.22
N ALA A 311 -24.52 0.46 -4.78
CA ALA A 311 -25.40 1.57 -5.16
C ALA A 311 -25.83 2.44 -3.97
N LEU A 312 -25.82 1.89 -2.76
CA LEU A 312 -26.14 2.59 -1.52
C LEU A 312 -24.99 3.50 -1.05
N THR A 313 -23.74 3.06 -1.18
CA THR A 313 -22.56 3.87 -0.81
C THR A 313 -22.36 5.06 -1.73
N ALA A 314 -22.81 5.02 -2.98
CA ALA A 314 -22.84 6.21 -3.85
C ALA A 314 -23.85 7.30 -3.40
N TYR A 315 -24.81 6.95 -2.55
CA TYR A 315 -25.81 7.88 -1.99
C TYR A 315 -25.34 8.54 -0.69
N PHE A 316 -24.44 7.89 0.05
CA PHE A 316 -23.78 8.48 1.20
C PHE A 316 -22.64 9.37 0.69
N GLY A 317 -22.69 10.67 1.00
CA GLY A 317 -21.74 11.66 0.49
C GLY A 317 -20.28 11.38 0.91
N ALA A 318 -19.35 12.20 0.41
CA ALA A 318 -17.93 12.10 0.74
C ALA A 318 -17.68 12.06 2.26
N ASP A 319 -16.70 11.26 2.70
CA ASP A 319 -16.28 11.21 4.10
C ASP A 319 -15.82 12.61 4.55
N SER A 320 -16.59 13.19 5.47
CA SER A 320 -16.35 14.54 5.98
C SER A 320 -15.03 14.69 6.75
N GLY A 321 -14.37 13.59 7.14
CA GLY A 321 -13.08 13.59 7.82
C GLY A 321 -11.86 13.50 6.89
N GLU A 322 -12.05 13.33 5.59
CA GLU A 322 -10.96 13.26 4.61
C GLU A 322 -10.66 14.62 3.97
N THR A 323 -9.41 14.80 3.55
CA THR A 323 -8.96 15.81 2.59
C THR A 323 -8.19 15.10 1.49
N PHE A 324 -8.26 15.62 0.27
CA PHE A 324 -7.43 15.07 -0.81
C PHE A 324 -6.13 15.87 -0.97
N LYS A 325 -5.09 15.17 -1.44
CA LYS A 325 -3.81 15.76 -1.80
C LYS A 325 -3.36 15.18 -3.13
N ASP A 326 -3.10 16.06 -4.09
CA ASP A 326 -2.60 15.67 -5.41
C ASP A 326 -1.08 15.77 -5.42
N VAL A 327 -0.41 14.65 -5.70
CA VAL A 327 1.04 14.58 -5.87
C VAL A 327 1.37 14.52 -7.36
N PRO A 328 1.97 15.58 -7.93
CA PRO A 328 2.44 15.56 -9.31
C PRO A 328 3.48 14.47 -9.52
N PRO A 329 3.45 13.73 -10.64
CA PRO A 329 4.35 12.62 -10.87
C PRO A 329 5.72 13.08 -11.39
N LEU A 330 6.35 14.06 -10.73
CA LEU A 330 7.61 14.68 -11.15
C LEU A 330 8.78 13.70 -11.04
N GLY A 331 9.60 13.63 -12.10
CA GLY A 331 10.79 12.77 -12.16
C GLY A 331 11.66 12.84 -10.91
N GLY A 332 12.08 11.67 -10.45
CA GLY A 332 12.99 11.52 -9.31
C GLY A 332 12.33 11.69 -7.94
N THR A 333 11.02 11.96 -7.89
CA THR A 333 10.28 12.03 -6.63
C THR A 333 9.90 10.63 -6.15
N LEU A 334 10.30 10.28 -4.92
CA LEU A 334 9.78 9.13 -4.18
C LEU A 334 8.49 9.53 -3.47
N VAL A 335 7.49 8.66 -3.54
CA VAL A 335 6.37 8.64 -2.61
C VAL A 335 6.34 7.31 -1.88
N ALA A 336 5.97 7.34 -0.59
CA ALA A 336 5.75 6.15 0.21
C ALA A 336 4.61 6.36 1.21
N PHE A 337 3.80 5.33 1.42
CA PHE A 337 2.64 5.36 2.31
C PHE A 337 2.25 3.96 2.79
N ASP A 338 1.47 3.89 3.86
CA ASP A 338 0.94 2.64 4.39
C ASP A 338 -0.11 2.04 3.43
N SER A 339 0.09 0.79 3.02
CA SER A 339 -0.73 0.13 1.99
C SER A 339 -2.19 -0.06 2.40
N VAL A 340 -2.47 -0.06 3.71
CA VAL A 340 -3.81 -0.26 4.26
C VAL A 340 -4.46 1.09 4.55
N ALA A 341 -3.72 2.01 5.17
CA ALA A 341 -4.31 3.18 5.79
C ALA A 341 -4.60 4.36 4.83
N LEU A 342 -4.02 4.38 3.63
CA LEU A 342 -4.12 5.53 2.73
C LEU A 342 -4.87 5.19 1.43
N PRO A 343 -6.18 5.51 1.34
CA PRO A 343 -6.90 5.44 0.08
C PRO A 343 -6.32 6.42 -0.93
N HIS A 344 -6.22 5.99 -2.19
CA HIS A 344 -5.63 6.79 -3.25
C HIS A 344 -6.13 6.38 -4.65
N GLU A 345 -5.98 7.29 -5.61
CA GLU A 345 -6.28 7.07 -7.03
C GLU A 345 -5.20 7.70 -7.91
N VAL A 346 -5.01 7.18 -9.12
CA VAL A 346 -4.20 7.83 -10.16
C VAL A 346 -5.16 8.55 -11.09
N LEU A 347 -5.10 9.89 -11.08
CA LEU A 347 -5.91 10.73 -11.97
C LEU A 347 -5.54 10.45 -13.44
N PRO A 348 -6.49 10.68 -14.37
CA PRO A 348 -6.23 10.46 -15.79
C PRO A 348 -4.97 11.19 -16.27
N THR A 349 -4.11 10.47 -16.97
CA THR A 349 -3.09 11.09 -17.83
C THR A 349 -3.78 11.71 -19.05
N LEU A 350 -3.29 12.84 -19.54
CA LEU A 350 -3.95 13.57 -20.63
C LEU A 350 -3.22 13.40 -21.96
N LYS A 351 -1.98 13.88 -22.04
CA LYS A 351 -1.24 14.01 -23.31
C LYS A 351 -0.04 13.08 -23.42
N ARG A 352 0.62 12.81 -22.28
CA ARG A 352 1.88 12.06 -22.22
C ARG A 352 1.69 10.78 -21.42
N GLU A 353 2.56 9.82 -21.70
CA GLU A 353 2.64 8.60 -20.91
C GLU A 353 3.28 8.90 -19.55
N ARG A 354 2.72 8.33 -18.49
CA ARG A 354 3.23 8.45 -17.11
C ARG A 354 3.95 7.18 -16.71
N TRP A 355 5.14 7.35 -16.12
CA TRP A 355 6.06 6.27 -15.77
C TRP A 355 6.49 6.33 -14.32
N ALA A 356 6.62 5.16 -13.71
CA ALA A 356 7.20 5.01 -12.39
C ALA A 356 7.90 3.66 -12.26
N ALA A 357 8.89 3.60 -11.38
CA ALA A 357 9.21 2.36 -10.68
C ALA A 357 8.33 2.29 -9.44
N SER A 358 7.68 1.16 -9.18
CA SER A 358 6.78 1.03 -8.04
C SER A 358 6.81 -0.36 -7.46
N GLY A 359 6.48 -0.45 -6.18
CA GLY A 359 6.33 -1.73 -5.54
C GLY A 359 5.78 -1.67 -4.14
N TRP A 360 5.73 -2.85 -3.53
CA TRP A 360 5.27 -3.03 -2.16
C TRP A 360 6.33 -3.72 -1.33
N PHE A 361 6.55 -3.23 -0.12
CA PHE A 361 7.24 -3.98 0.92
C PHE A 361 6.21 -4.79 1.69
N HIS A 362 6.52 -6.06 1.91
CA HIS A 362 5.61 -6.96 2.60
C HIS A 362 6.00 -7.13 4.05
N GLU A 363 5.01 -7.30 4.90
CA GLU A 363 5.17 -7.79 6.26
C GLU A 363 4.68 -9.23 6.37
N LYS A 364 5.06 -9.90 7.47
CA LYS A 364 4.53 -11.23 7.76
C LYS A 364 3.03 -11.13 7.99
N GLN A 365 2.30 -12.00 7.30
CA GLN A 365 0.90 -12.22 7.60
C GLN A 365 0.77 -13.08 8.87
N GLN A 366 -0.33 -12.93 9.61
CA GLN A 366 -0.61 -13.82 10.73
C GLN A 366 -0.72 -15.30 10.25
N PRO A 367 -0.21 -16.28 11.02
CA PRO A 367 -0.17 -17.69 10.59
C PRO A 367 -1.58 -18.24 10.36
N VAL A 368 -1.83 -19.03 9.31
CA VAL A 368 -3.17 -19.59 9.05
C VAL A 368 -3.70 -20.31 10.32
N PRO A 369 -4.91 -19.99 10.82
CA PRO A 369 -5.40 -20.57 12.05
C PRO A 369 -5.56 -22.09 11.95
N MET A 370 -5.09 -22.82 12.97
CA MET A 370 -5.30 -24.27 13.07
C MET A 370 -6.75 -24.56 13.49
N GLY A 371 -7.48 -25.35 12.70
CA GLY A 371 -8.74 -25.97 13.13
C GLY A 371 -10.05 -25.25 12.79
N GLY A 372 -10.04 -24.23 11.92
CA GLY A 372 -11.26 -23.65 11.33
C GLY A 372 -11.42 -24.08 9.86
N GLN A 373 -12.67 -24.25 9.40
CA GLN A 373 -12.93 -24.19 7.96
C GLN A 373 -12.37 -22.85 7.46
N ILE A 374 -11.40 -22.88 6.55
CA ILE A 374 -11.15 -21.72 5.69
C ILE A 374 -12.50 -21.43 5.06
N ILE A 375 -13.09 -20.26 5.35
CA ILE A 375 -14.43 -19.91 4.86
C ILE A 375 -14.37 -20.02 3.32
N ILE A 376 -15.16 -20.98 2.82
CA ILE A 376 -15.28 -21.40 1.42
C ILE A 376 -16.20 -20.43 0.70
#